data_AF-A0A3A8IH66-F1
#
_entry.id   AF-A0A3A8IH66-F1
#
_cell.length_a   1.000
_cell.length_b   1.000
_cell.length_c   1.000
_cell.angle_alpha   90.00
_cell.angle_beta   90.00
_cell.angle_gamma   90.00
#
_symmetry.space_group_name_H-M   'P 1'
#
loop_
_entity.id
_entity.type
_entity.pdbx_description
1 polymer ?
#
loop_
_entity_poly.entity_id
_entity_poly.type
_entity_poly.pdbx_seq_one_letter_code
_entity_poly.pdbx_strand_id
1 'polypeptide(L)'
;MKPALLLTSCVLLLGACRSQAPRHPVAPVELSGDTVRDNALLGFGPDGVRELFSDALEGSGRFELVADEDPKKVRPWRMSLDLPFTREVLKDGNPHSFAEVGANLSLERFGGAVPQHYEVVGLGEAQVQEDSEEGRRVAMRAALESVLRQVTESALMQLSALERTDEALVTDLRAVDARIREFALRTLAERKHPAAAPLLIERLKDTSDADAVRRTIGALAEMKAKSAVPALIDLARGRDPGFLQEIVFAVGEIGGPEAEAYLYTVAQGHDTPSVQAAAQQALDTLYASRNHATVEARGQGHANP
;
A
#
# COMPACT_ATOMS: atom_id res chain seq x y z
N MET A 1 66.71 32.93 -28.65
CA MET A 1 65.64 33.92 -28.36
C MET A 1 64.30 33.29 -28.75
N LYS A 2 63.49 32.98 -27.73
CA LYS A 2 62.07 32.56 -27.66
C LYS A 2 61.56 31.43 -28.58
N PRO A 3 61.24 30.23 -28.04
CA PRO A 3 60.22 29.36 -28.62
C PRO A 3 58.83 29.81 -28.13
N ALA A 4 57.89 29.92 -29.07
CA ALA A 4 56.51 30.32 -28.82
C ALA A 4 55.71 29.17 -28.18
N LEU A 5 55.03 29.46 -27.05
CA LEU A 5 54.03 28.59 -26.45
C LEU A 5 52.80 28.51 -27.37
N LEU A 6 52.51 27.31 -27.87
CA LEU A 6 51.19 26.94 -28.38
C LEU A 6 50.32 26.50 -27.20
N LEU A 7 49.41 27.39 -26.76
CA LEU A 7 48.32 27.01 -25.87
C LEU A 7 47.29 26.19 -26.67
N THR A 8 47.32 24.88 -26.52
CA THR A 8 46.22 23.99 -26.90
C THR A 8 45.08 24.17 -25.91
N SER A 9 44.00 24.80 -26.38
CA SER A 9 42.72 24.93 -25.68
C SER A 9 42.02 23.56 -25.65
N CYS A 10 42.09 22.86 -24.53
CA CYS A 10 41.23 21.70 -24.24
C CYS A 10 39.79 22.18 -24.03
N VAL A 11 38.95 22.02 -25.04
CA VAL A 11 37.50 22.09 -24.91
C VAL A 11 37.05 20.84 -24.15
N LEU A 12 36.82 20.99 -22.84
CA LEU A 12 36.14 20.00 -22.02
C LEU A 12 34.66 19.96 -22.41
N LEU A 13 34.29 18.95 -23.19
CA LEU A 13 32.90 18.54 -23.38
C LEU A 13 32.36 18.00 -22.06
N LEU A 14 31.76 18.86 -21.25
CA LEU A 14 30.90 18.45 -20.13
C LEU A 14 29.61 17.88 -20.72
N GLY A 15 29.66 16.61 -21.10
CA GLY A 15 28.46 15.80 -21.32
C GLY A 15 27.69 15.72 -20.01
N ALA A 16 26.59 16.47 -19.92
CA ALA A 16 25.64 16.37 -18.84
C ALA A 16 24.94 15.00 -18.91
N CYS A 17 25.57 13.97 -18.35
CA CYS A 17 24.86 12.78 -17.90
C CYS A 17 23.98 13.18 -16.72
N ARG A 18 22.84 13.84 -17.02
CA ARG A 18 21.70 13.83 -16.10
C ARG A 18 21.26 12.38 -16.05
N SER A 19 21.71 11.63 -15.06
CA SER A 19 21.11 10.33 -14.73
C SER A 19 19.64 10.63 -14.43
N GLN A 20 18.76 10.42 -15.42
CA GLN A 20 17.32 10.46 -15.17
C GLN A 20 17.05 9.38 -14.13
N ALA A 21 16.54 9.80 -12.97
CA ALA A 21 16.06 8.86 -11.97
C ALA A 21 15.11 7.86 -12.66
N PRO A 22 15.13 6.58 -12.27
CA PRO A 22 14.28 5.57 -12.88
C PRO A 22 12.82 6.03 -12.86
N ARG A 23 12.17 5.90 -14.01
CA ARG A 23 10.75 6.17 -14.22
C ARG A 23 9.97 4.88 -14.07
N HIS A 24 8.81 4.94 -13.45
CA HIS A 24 7.91 3.81 -13.32
C HIS A 24 7.03 3.75 -14.57
N PRO A 25 7.11 2.69 -15.39
CA PRO A 25 6.20 2.52 -16.51
C PRO A 25 4.79 2.25 -15.99
N VAL A 26 3.82 2.95 -16.54
CA VAL A 26 2.40 2.89 -16.15
C VAL A 26 1.57 2.64 -17.40
N ALA A 27 0.70 1.64 -17.34
CA ALA A 27 -0.26 1.36 -18.40
C ALA A 27 -1.31 2.50 -18.46
N PRO A 28 -2.09 2.63 -19.54
CA PRO A 28 -3.18 3.59 -19.58
C PRO A 28 -4.04 3.49 -18.31
N VAL A 29 -4.18 4.60 -17.61
CA VAL A 29 -4.84 4.67 -16.30
C VAL A 29 -6.29 4.21 -16.42
N GLU A 30 -6.73 3.35 -15.50
CA GLU A 30 -8.11 2.88 -15.42
C GLU A 30 -8.91 3.76 -14.45
N LEU A 31 -10.17 4.01 -14.78
CA LEU A 31 -11.11 4.73 -13.92
C LEU A 31 -12.22 3.78 -13.50
N SER A 32 -12.48 3.70 -12.20
CA SER A 32 -13.52 2.88 -11.60
C SER A 32 -14.51 3.74 -10.80
N GLY A 33 -15.68 3.17 -10.50
CA GLY A 33 -16.73 3.84 -9.73
C GLY A 33 -17.69 4.69 -10.56
N ASP A 34 -18.88 4.91 -10.02
CA ASP A 34 -19.96 5.65 -10.67
C ASP A 34 -19.75 7.16 -10.61
N THR A 35 -19.14 7.66 -9.55
CA THR A 35 -18.82 9.08 -9.33
C THR A 35 -17.87 9.65 -10.39
N VAL A 36 -17.09 8.82 -11.08
CA VAL A 36 -16.22 9.26 -12.18
C VAL A 36 -16.98 9.30 -13.51
N ARG A 37 -18.07 8.51 -13.64
CA ARG A 37 -18.85 8.35 -14.87
C ARG A 37 -20.01 9.33 -14.97
N ASP A 38 -20.65 9.65 -13.85
CA ASP A 38 -21.84 10.51 -13.80
C ASP A 38 -21.72 11.51 -12.65
N ASN A 39 -21.06 12.64 -12.91
CA ASN A 39 -20.82 13.66 -11.89
C ASN A 39 -20.89 15.08 -12.42
N ALA A 40 -22.06 15.68 -12.24
CA ALA A 40 -22.34 17.05 -12.64
C ALA A 40 -21.49 18.09 -11.88
N LEU A 41 -20.98 17.77 -10.68
CA LEU A 41 -20.17 18.69 -9.87
C LEU A 41 -18.75 18.87 -10.42
N LEU A 42 -18.20 17.85 -11.08
CA LEU A 42 -16.88 17.92 -11.71
C LEU A 42 -16.90 18.76 -12.99
N GLY A 43 -18.02 18.82 -13.69
CA GLY A 43 -18.17 19.60 -14.92
C GLY A 43 -17.45 19.01 -16.15
N PHE A 44 -16.87 17.82 -16.05
CA PHE A 44 -16.32 17.06 -17.16
C PHE A 44 -16.51 15.56 -16.93
N GLY A 45 -16.59 14.80 -18.03
CA GLY A 45 -16.75 13.36 -18.01
C GLY A 45 -15.47 12.59 -17.68
N PRO A 46 -15.54 11.25 -17.65
CA PRO A 46 -14.40 10.39 -17.28
C PRO A 46 -13.12 10.66 -18.09
N ASP A 47 -13.20 11.06 -19.35
CA ASP A 47 -12.02 11.37 -20.16
C ASP A 47 -11.22 12.57 -19.62
N GLY A 48 -11.90 13.61 -19.11
CA GLY A 48 -11.23 14.76 -18.50
C GLY A 48 -10.56 14.40 -17.18
N VAL A 49 -11.16 13.50 -16.38
CA VAL A 49 -10.53 12.98 -15.15
C VAL A 49 -9.28 12.16 -15.50
N ARG A 50 -9.36 11.34 -16.55
CA ARG A 50 -8.24 10.54 -17.06
C ARG A 50 -7.09 11.42 -17.52
N GLU A 51 -7.39 12.48 -18.27
CA GLU A 51 -6.40 13.45 -18.77
C GLU A 51 -5.70 14.14 -17.60
N LEU A 52 -6.46 14.71 -16.65
CA LEU A 52 -5.88 15.35 -15.46
C LEU A 52 -5.01 14.40 -14.63
N PHE A 53 -5.41 13.14 -14.48
CA PHE A 53 -4.60 12.19 -13.72
C PHE A 53 -3.35 11.78 -14.51
N SER A 54 -3.45 11.61 -15.83
CA SER A 54 -2.30 11.37 -16.71
C SER A 54 -1.29 12.52 -16.63
N ASP A 55 -1.78 13.76 -16.68
CA ASP A 55 -0.97 14.98 -16.52
C ASP A 55 -0.31 15.05 -15.14
N ALA A 56 -1.01 14.66 -14.07
CA ALA A 56 -0.43 14.61 -12.73
C ALA A 56 0.72 13.59 -12.63
N LEU A 57 0.54 12.39 -13.22
CA LEU A 57 1.56 11.36 -13.28
C LEU A 57 2.79 11.82 -14.07
N GLU A 58 2.60 12.34 -15.29
CA GLU A 58 3.69 12.84 -16.13
C GLU A 58 4.38 14.05 -15.50
N GLY A 59 3.60 14.97 -14.93
CA GLY A 59 4.08 16.18 -14.25
C GLY A 59 4.97 15.88 -13.04
N SER A 60 4.83 14.70 -12.42
CA SER A 60 5.75 14.25 -11.36
C SER A 60 7.18 13.99 -11.86
N GLY A 61 7.35 13.76 -13.18
CA GLY A 61 8.61 13.39 -13.81
C GLY A 61 9.13 11.99 -13.46
N ARG A 62 8.35 11.19 -12.71
CA ARG A 62 8.73 9.86 -12.21
C ARG A 62 7.86 8.72 -12.73
N PHE A 63 6.77 9.03 -13.41
CA PHE A 63 5.96 8.06 -14.13
C PHE A 63 6.15 8.25 -15.64
N GLU A 64 6.08 7.14 -16.37
CA GLU A 64 6.12 7.11 -17.83
C GLU A 64 4.91 6.34 -18.32
N LEU A 65 3.96 7.04 -18.95
CA LEU A 65 2.80 6.42 -19.56
C LEU A 65 3.26 5.68 -20.81
N VAL A 66 3.18 4.35 -20.77
CA VAL A 66 3.47 3.52 -21.93
C VAL A 66 2.17 3.26 -22.67
N ALA A 67 2.23 3.37 -24.00
CA ALA A 67 1.15 2.86 -24.85
C ALA A 67 0.96 1.36 -24.60
N ASP A 68 -0.09 0.77 -25.19
CA ASP A 68 -0.40 -0.66 -25.11
C ASP A 68 0.72 -1.52 -25.77
N GLU A 69 1.89 -1.53 -25.13
CA GLU A 69 3.11 -2.20 -25.51
C GLU A 69 3.12 -3.61 -24.92
N ASP A 70 3.87 -4.51 -25.57
CA ASP A 70 3.98 -5.91 -25.14
C ASP A 70 4.30 -6.00 -23.63
N PRO A 71 3.32 -6.39 -22.78
CA PRO A 71 3.48 -6.36 -21.32
C PRO A 71 4.57 -7.32 -20.83
N LYS A 72 5.03 -8.23 -21.71
CA LYS A 72 6.14 -9.14 -21.43
C LYS A 72 7.50 -8.44 -21.35
N LYS A 73 7.65 -7.23 -21.91
CA LYS A 73 8.93 -6.52 -21.97
C LYS A 73 9.11 -5.46 -20.87
N VAL A 74 8.06 -4.67 -20.58
CA VAL A 74 8.17 -3.50 -19.70
C VAL A 74 7.47 -3.68 -18.34
N ARG A 75 6.53 -4.64 -18.22
CA ARG A 75 5.73 -4.93 -17.01
C ARG A 75 5.25 -3.65 -16.29
N PRO A 76 4.41 -2.85 -16.96
CA PRO A 76 3.93 -1.59 -16.40
C PRO A 76 3.07 -1.82 -15.15
N TRP A 77 3.01 -0.81 -14.29
CA TRP A 77 1.99 -0.71 -13.25
C TRP A 77 0.63 -0.46 -13.90
N ARG A 78 -0.36 -1.26 -13.53
CA ARG A 78 -1.76 -0.92 -13.74
C ARG A 78 -2.18 -0.02 -12.58
N MET A 79 -2.77 1.12 -12.92
CA MET A 79 -3.28 2.07 -11.93
C MET A 79 -4.78 2.24 -12.14
N SER A 80 -5.56 1.99 -11.10
CA SER A 80 -7.02 2.22 -11.10
C SER A 80 -7.38 3.30 -10.11
N LEU A 81 -7.98 4.39 -10.59
CA LEU A 81 -8.46 5.50 -9.78
C LEU A 81 -9.98 5.38 -9.58
N ASP A 82 -10.39 5.37 -8.33
CA ASP A 82 -11.78 5.50 -7.87
C ASP A 82 -11.96 6.81 -7.13
N LEU A 83 -13.07 7.52 -7.39
CA LEU A 83 -13.46 8.71 -6.63
C LEU A 83 -14.68 8.35 -5.77
N PRO A 84 -14.51 7.80 -4.55
CA PRO A 84 -15.63 7.28 -3.77
C PRO A 84 -16.69 8.35 -3.42
N PHE A 85 -16.30 9.63 -3.41
CA PHE A 85 -17.23 10.73 -3.23
C PHE A 85 -16.68 12.05 -3.78
N THR A 86 -17.62 12.92 -4.15
CA THR A 86 -17.41 14.37 -4.32
C THR A 86 -18.51 15.08 -3.57
N ARG A 87 -18.18 16.10 -2.76
CA ARG A 87 -19.19 16.81 -1.97
C ARG A 87 -18.80 18.25 -1.70
N GLU A 88 -19.79 19.06 -1.40
CA GLU A 88 -19.59 20.38 -0.81
C GLU A 88 -19.91 20.29 0.70
N VAL A 89 -19.03 20.79 1.55
CA VAL A 89 -19.16 20.74 3.01
C VAL A 89 -18.99 22.12 3.59
N LEU A 90 -19.87 22.50 4.52
CA LEU A 90 -19.67 23.66 5.39
C LEU A 90 -18.95 23.19 6.65
N LYS A 91 -17.73 23.69 6.88
CA LYS A 91 -16.91 23.31 8.02
C LYS A 91 -17.22 24.20 9.23
N ASP A 92 -17.23 23.60 10.42
CA ASP A 92 -17.53 24.32 11.66
C ASP A 92 -16.61 25.53 11.84
N GLY A 93 -17.22 26.70 12.07
CA GLY A 93 -16.50 27.95 12.26
C GLY A 93 -15.96 28.58 10.97
N ASN A 94 -16.24 28.04 9.78
CA ASN A 94 -15.86 28.65 8.51
C ASN A 94 -17.06 29.30 7.80
N PRO A 95 -16.97 30.58 7.38
CA PRO A 95 -18.04 31.24 6.64
C PRO A 95 -18.17 30.74 5.18
N HIS A 96 -17.20 29.98 4.68
CA HIS A 96 -17.19 29.45 3.31
C HIS A 96 -17.38 27.93 3.32
N SER A 97 -18.05 27.44 2.27
CA SER A 97 -18.09 26.01 1.97
C SER A 97 -16.80 25.55 1.27
N PHE A 98 -16.57 24.25 1.32
CA PHE A 98 -15.41 23.57 0.72
C PHE A 98 -15.90 22.46 -0.21
N ALA A 99 -15.32 22.40 -1.40
CA ALA A 99 -15.39 21.21 -2.22
C ALA A 99 -14.40 20.18 -1.70
N GLU A 100 -14.85 18.94 -1.56
CA GLU A 100 -14.06 17.79 -1.15
C GLU A 100 -14.17 16.66 -2.18
N VAL A 101 -13.04 16.11 -2.57
CA VAL A 101 -12.92 14.96 -3.49
C VAL A 101 -12.10 13.89 -2.79
N GLY A 102 -12.71 12.75 -2.49
CA GLY A 102 -11.99 11.55 -2.04
C GLY A 102 -11.44 10.80 -3.25
N ALA A 103 -10.26 10.21 -3.10
CA ALA A 103 -9.68 9.34 -4.13
C ALA A 103 -9.04 8.11 -3.51
N ASN A 104 -9.31 6.95 -4.13
CA ASN A 104 -8.62 5.70 -3.88
C ASN A 104 -7.85 5.33 -5.15
N LEU A 105 -6.54 5.15 -5.04
CA LEU A 105 -5.68 4.72 -6.14
C LEU A 105 -5.09 3.35 -5.81
N SER A 106 -5.45 2.37 -6.64
CA SER A 106 -4.83 1.04 -6.64
C SER A 106 -3.68 0.98 -7.64
N LEU A 107 -2.58 0.35 -7.23
CA LEU A 107 -1.40 0.08 -8.04
C LEU A 107 -1.16 -1.43 -8.07
N GLU A 108 -1.25 -2.02 -9.25
CA GLU A 108 -1.09 -3.45 -9.45
C GLU A 108 0.05 -3.75 -10.42
N ARG A 109 0.83 -4.81 -10.13
CA ARG A 109 1.82 -5.35 -11.08
C ARG A 109 1.84 -6.86 -11.04
N PHE A 110 1.52 -7.47 -12.17
CA PHE A 110 1.47 -8.92 -12.35
C PHE A 110 2.71 -9.47 -13.06
N GLY A 111 2.91 -10.79 -12.96
CA GLY A 111 3.98 -11.51 -13.67
C GLY A 111 5.31 -11.62 -12.92
N GLY A 112 5.42 -11.07 -11.71
CA GLY A 112 6.50 -11.35 -10.75
C GLY A 112 6.31 -12.68 -10.01
N ALA A 113 7.25 -13.02 -9.12
CA ALA A 113 7.11 -14.20 -8.24
C ALA A 113 5.90 -14.07 -7.30
N VAL A 114 5.56 -12.84 -6.92
CA VAL A 114 4.39 -12.49 -6.12
C VAL A 114 3.69 -11.31 -6.81
N PRO A 115 2.37 -11.37 -7.06
CA PRO A 115 1.59 -10.21 -7.49
C PRO A 115 1.76 -9.07 -6.49
N GLN A 116 1.95 -7.85 -6.99
CA GLN A 116 2.05 -6.67 -6.15
C GLN A 116 0.78 -5.85 -6.27
N HIS A 117 0.20 -5.49 -5.12
CA HIS A 117 -1.00 -4.67 -5.00
C HIS A 117 -0.79 -3.65 -3.89
N TYR A 118 -0.97 -2.37 -4.20
CA TYR A 118 -0.88 -1.29 -3.24
C TYR A 118 -2.07 -0.36 -3.39
N GLU A 119 -2.53 0.16 -2.26
CA GLU A 119 -3.55 1.21 -2.23
C GLU A 119 -2.98 2.45 -1.57
N VAL A 120 -3.34 3.60 -2.12
CA VAL A 120 -3.12 4.93 -1.53
C VAL A 120 -4.41 5.72 -1.61
N VAL A 121 -4.67 6.51 -0.56
CA VAL A 121 -5.90 7.29 -0.42
C VAL A 121 -5.56 8.77 -0.29
N GLY A 122 -6.44 9.62 -0.81
CA GLY A 122 -6.29 11.07 -0.77
C GLY A 122 -7.61 11.77 -0.51
N LEU A 123 -7.51 13.00 0.02
CA LEU A 123 -8.62 13.92 0.17
C LEU A 123 -8.18 15.29 -0.34
N GLY A 124 -8.71 15.66 -1.50
CA GLY A 124 -8.51 16.99 -2.06
C GLY A 124 -9.57 17.93 -1.53
N GLU A 125 -9.15 19.12 -1.14
CA GLU A 125 -10.05 20.14 -0.60
C GLU A 125 -9.76 21.48 -1.26
N ALA A 126 -10.81 22.23 -1.58
CA ALA A 126 -10.70 23.60 -2.07
C ALA A 126 -11.88 24.43 -1.58
N GLN A 127 -11.59 25.66 -1.15
CA GLN A 127 -12.62 26.60 -0.69
C GLN A 127 -13.44 27.13 -1.87
N VAL A 128 -14.76 27.17 -1.72
CA VAL A 128 -15.68 27.83 -2.65
C VAL A 128 -15.55 29.35 -2.45
N GLN A 129 -14.93 30.02 -3.43
CA GLN A 129 -14.67 31.47 -3.37
C GLN A 129 -15.90 32.30 -3.75
N GLU A 130 -16.71 31.78 -4.68
CA GLU A 130 -17.91 32.43 -5.20
C GLU A 130 -19.10 31.51 -5.03
N ASP A 131 -20.18 32.03 -4.43
CA ASP A 131 -21.43 31.29 -4.21
C ASP A 131 -22.28 31.25 -5.50
N SER A 132 -21.72 30.64 -6.54
CA SER A 132 -22.35 30.41 -7.84
C SER A 132 -22.08 28.98 -8.30
N GLU A 133 -22.87 28.47 -9.25
CA GLU A 133 -22.61 27.14 -9.83
C GLU A 133 -21.20 27.04 -10.41
N GLU A 134 -20.72 28.11 -11.04
CA GLU A 134 -19.39 28.15 -11.62
C GLU A 134 -18.31 28.21 -10.54
N GLY A 135 -18.50 28.99 -9.48
CA GLY A 135 -17.60 29.01 -8.33
C GLY A 135 -17.45 27.65 -7.65
N ARG A 136 -18.57 26.90 -7.50
CA ARG A 136 -18.56 25.52 -6.98
C ARG A 136 -17.84 24.56 -7.92
N ARG A 137 -18.04 24.67 -9.24
CA ARG A 137 -17.30 23.86 -10.25
C ARG A 137 -15.80 24.12 -10.20
N VAL A 138 -15.39 25.39 -10.10
CA VAL A 138 -13.97 25.77 -9.98
C VAL A 138 -13.35 25.17 -8.71
N ALA A 139 -14.04 25.26 -7.57
CA ALA A 139 -13.58 24.65 -6.33
C ALA A 139 -13.49 23.12 -6.45
N MET A 140 -14.49 22.46 -7.04
CA MET A 140 -14.48 21.01 -7.21
C MET A 140 -13.32 20.54 -8.11
N ARG A 141 -13.04 21.28 -9.20
CA ARG A 141 -11.88 21.01 -10.05
C ARG A 141 -10.56 21.19 -9.29
N ALA A 142 -10.42 22.26 -8.51
CA ALA A 142 -9.23 22.49 -7.70
C ALA A 142 -9.03 21.38 -6.63
N ALA A 143 -10.12 20.91 -6.02
CA ALA A 143 -10.08 19.79 -5.09
C ALA A 143 -9.65 18.49 -5.80
N LEU A 144 -10.18 18.21 -6.99
CA LEU A 144 -9.75 17.06 -7.79
C LEU A 144 -8.26 17.15 -8.19
N GLU A 145 -7.79 18.28 -8.72
CA GLU A 145 -6.38 18.46 -9.05
C GLU A 145 -5.46 18.30 -7.83
N SER A 146 -5.92 18.75 -6.66
CA SER A 146 -5.22 18.57 -5.38
C SER A 146 -5.14 17.09 -4.99
N VAL A 147 -6.26 16.34 -5.06
CA VAL A 147 -6.25 14.92 -4.69
C VAL A 147 -5.42 14.08 -5.65
N LEU A 148 -5.48 14.37 -6.96
CA LEU A 148 -4.69 13.68 -7.98
C LEU A 148 -3.19 13.86 -7.74
N ARG A 149 -2.75 15.07 -7.36
CA ARG A 149 -1.37 15.32 -6.95
C ARG A 149 -1.00 14.52 -5.71
N GLN A 150 -1.86 14.51 -4.69
CA GLN A 150 -1.62 13.80 -3.44
C GLN A 150 -1.49 12.28 -3.62
N VAL A 151 -2.38 11.65 -4.39
CA VAL A 151 -2.31 10.21 -4.66
C VAL A 151 -1.12 9.87 -5.56
N THR A 152 -0.75 10.75 -6.49
CA THR A 152 0.46 10.61 -7.32
C THR A 152 1.73 10.64 -6.47
N GLU A 153 1.86 11.61 -5.55
CA GLU A 153 2.98 11.68 -4.61
C GLU A 153 3.05 10.44 -3.71
N SER A 154 1.90 9.99 -3.20
CA SER A 154 1.81 8.82 -2.33
C SER A 154 2.18 7.53 -3.07
N ALA A 155 1.70 7.38 -4.31
CA ALA A 155 2.10 6.30 -5.21
C ALA A 155 3.62 6.30 -5.43
N LEU A 156 4.20 7.46 -5.74
CA LEU A 156 5.64 7.59 -5.94
C LEU A 156 6.44 7.21 -4.69
N MET A 157 5.99 7.66 -3.51
CA MET A 157 6.65 7.30 -2.25
C MET A 157 6.56 5.79 -1.98
N GLN A 158 5.41 5.16 -2.24
CA GLN A 158 5.28 3.71 -2.13
C GLN A 158 6.25 2.99 -3.07
N LEU A 159 6.26 3.34 -4.36
CA LEU A 159 7.13 2.68 -5.33
C LEU A 159 8.61 2.92 -5.04
N SER A 160 8.96 4.12 -4.57
CA SER A 160 10.32 4.43 -4.12
C SER A 160 10.74 3.58 -2.92
N ALA A 161 9.83 3.29 -1.98
CA ALA A 161 10.14 2.42 -0.85
C ALA A 161 10.46 0.98 -1.29
N LEU A 162 9.78 0.47 -2.33
CA LEU A 162 10.07 -0.86 -2.89
C LEU A 162 11.47 -1.00 -3.47
N GLU A 163 12.10 0.09 -3.88
CA GLU A 163 13.46 0.13 -4.45
C GLU A 163 14.55 0.29 -3.38
N ARG A 164 14.19 0.57 -2.12
CA ARG A 164 15.16 0.81 -1.04
C ARG A 164 15.65 -0.50 -0.42
N THR A 165 16.84 -0.46 0.18
CA THR A 165 17.38 -1.59 0.95
C THR A 165 16.69 -1.70 2.31
N ASP A 166 16.76 -2.86 2.94
CA ASP A 166 16.17 -3.07 4.26
C ASP A 166 16.79 -2.14 5.31
N GLU A 167 18.09 -1.84 5.24
CA GLU A 167 18.76 -0.92 6.18
C GLU A 167 18.25 0.51 6.04
N ALA A 168 18.05 0.97 4.80
CA ALA A 168 17.48 2.28 4.53
C ALA A 168 16.03 2.35 5.03
N LEU A 169 15.22 1.33 4.77
CA LEU A 169 13.83 1.27 5.24
C LEU A 169 13.74 1.23 6.77
N VAL A 170 14.63 0.50 7.45
CA VAL A 170 14.69 0.49 8.93
C VAL A 170 15.01 1.89 9.47
N THR A 171 15.84 2.67 8.77
CA THR A 171 16.09 4.07 9.12
C THR A 171 14.84 4.93 8.89
N ASP A 172 14.13 4.70 7.79
CA ASP A 172 12.92 5.43 7.40
C ASP A 172 11.74 5.21 8.36
N LEU A 173 11.72 4.11 9.14
CA LEU A 173 10.76 3.91 10.24
C LEU A 173 10.80 5.03 11.30
N ARG A 174 11.87 5.84 11.33
CA ARG A 174 12.03 6.98 12.24
C ARG A 174 11.96 8.33 11.52
N ALA A 175 11.51 8.36 10.26
CA ALA A 175 11.38 9.60 9.50
C ALA A 175 10.39 10.56 10.15
N VAL A 176 10.62 11.87 9.99
CA VAL A 176 9.70 12.91 10.46
C VAL A 176 8.37 12.84 9.73
N ASP A 177 8.40 12.63 8.41
CA ASP A 177 7.21 12.44 7.59
C ASP A 177 6.56 11.08 7.88
N ALA A 178 5.30 11.13 8.33
CA ALA A 178 4.51 9.94 8.65
C ALA A 178 4.29 9.03 7.44
N ARG A 179 4.20 9.59 6.23
CA ARG A 179 4.02 8.82 4.99
C ARG A 179 5.25 7.96 4.71
N ILE A 180 6.46 8.51 4.92
CA ILE A 180 7.71 7.76 4.78
C ILE A 180 7.74 6.58 5.77
N ARG A 181 7.36 6.81 7.03
CA ARG A 181 7.27 5.73 8.03
C ARG A 181 6.27 4.65 7.61
N GLU A 182 5.11 5.06 7.10
CA GLU A 182 4.05 4.16 6.64
C GLU A 182 4.54 3.24 5.51
N PHE A 183 5.09 3.82 4.44
CA PHE A 183 5.57 3.06 3.29
C PHE A 183 6.79 2.19 3.63
N ALA A 184 7.65 2.65 4.53
CA ALA A 184 8.76 1.85 5.04
C ALA A 184 8.26 0.63 5.82
N LEU A 185 7.29 0.82 6.72
CA LEU A 185 6.70 -0.28 7.48
C LEU A 185 6.01 -1.30 6.56
N ARG A 186 5.18 -0.83 5.62
CA ARG A 186 4.50 -1.70 4.64
C ARG A 186 5.51 -2.53 3.85
N THR A 187 6.55 -1.91 3.33
CA THR A 187 7.59 -2.60 2.55
C THR A 187 8.37 -3.62 3.39
N LEU A 188 8.75 -3.27 4.63
CA LEU A 188 9.43 -4.20 5.54
C LEU A 188 8.53 -5.37 5.95
N ALA A 189 7.22 -5.14 6.12
CA ALA A 189 6.25 -6.19 6.43
C ALA A 189 6.12 -7.19 5.27
N GLU A 190 5.99 -6.72 4.04
CA GLU A 190 5.96 -7.57 2.83
C GLU A 190 7.24 -8.38 2.66
N ARG A 191 8.40 -7.79 2.99
CA ARG A 191 9.70 -8.46 3.02
C ARG A 191 9.90 -9.36 4.23
N LYS A 192 8.92 -9.43 5.14
CA LYS A 192 8.95 -10.19 6.40
C LYS A 192 10.14 -9.83 7.29
N HIS A 193 10.60 -8.58 7.19
CA HIS A 193 11.73 -8.10 7.96
C HIS A 193 11.33 -7.94 9.44
N PRO A 194 12.12 -8.46 10.40
CA PRO A 194 11.73 -8.53 11.81
C PRO A 194 11.49 -7.16 12.46
N ALA A 195 12.09 -6.09 11.93
CA ALA A 195 11.88 -4.72 12.43
C ALA A 195 10.43 -4.21 12.27
N ALA A 196 9.63 -4.79 11.39
CA ALA A 196 8.23 -4.38 11.20
C ALA A 196 7.30 -4.91 12.30
N ALA A 197 7.58 -6.10 12.85
CA ALA A 197 6.65 -6.77 13.77
C ALA A 197 6.34 -5.95 15.05
N PRO A 198 7.31 -5.34 15.76
CA PRO A 198 7.01 -4.54 16.95
C PRO A 198 6.10 -3.34 16.66
N LEU A 199 6.28 -2.68 15.51
CA LEU A 199 5.48 -1.52 15.11
C LEU A 199 4.05 -1.92 14.72
N LEU A 200 3.89 -3.05 14.03
CA LEU A 200 2.57 -3.60 13.72
C LEU A 200 1.84 -4.05 14.99
N ILE A 201 2.54 -4.67 15.95
CA ILE A 201 1.96 -5.01 17.26
C ILE A 201 1.50 -3.76 18.01
N GLU A 202 2.25 -2.66 17.93
CA GLU A 202 1.84 -1.40 18.53
C GLU A 202 0.57 -0.82 17.88
N ARG A 203 0.43 -0.94 16.55
CA ARG A 203 -0.79 -0.51 15.82
C ARG A 203 -2.05 -1.25 16.25
N LEU A 204 -1.95 -2.51 16.68
CA LEU A 204 -3.10 -3.27 17.19
C LEU A 204 -3.76 -2.64 18.43
N LYS A 205 -3.08 -1.70 19.11
CA LYS A 205 -3.64 -0.99 20.27
C LYS A 205 -4.69 0.05 19.88
N ASP A 206 -4.59 0.61 18.67
CA ASP A 206 -5.61 1.52 18.15
C ASP A 206 -6.64 0.71 17.35
N THR A 207 -7.83 0.58 17.91
CA THR A 207 -8.93 -0.17 17.29
C THR A 207 -10.04 0.73 16.77
N SER A 208 -9.74 2.01 16.49
CA SER A 208 -10.71 2.97 15.96
C SER A 208 -11.10 2.68 14.51
N ASP A 209 -10.16 2.18 13.70
CA ASP A 209 -10.38 1.74 12.33
C ASP A 209 -10.28 0.21 12.23
N ALA A 210 -11.44 -0.44 12.07
CA ALA A 210 -11.54 -1.89 11.99
C ALA A 210 -10.79 -2.47 10.78
N ASP A 211 -10.75 -1.75 9.65
CA ASP A 211 -10.07 -2.23 8.45
C ASP A 211 -8.55 -2.08 8.59
N ALA A 212 -8.07 -1.01 9.24
CA ALA A 212 -6.66 -0.89 9.60
C ALA A 212 -6.21 -2.01 10.55
N VAL A 213 -7.05 -2.39 11.52
CA VAL A 213 -6.78 -3.53 12.41
C VAL A 213 -6.67 -4.82 11.61
N ARG A 214 -7.62 -5.12 10.72
CA ARG A 214 -7.58 -6.34 9.88
C ARG A 214 -6.34 -6.39 8.98
N ARG A 215 -5.99 -5.28 8.32
CA ARG A 215 -4.75 -5.18 7.53
C ARG A 215 -3.51 -5.46 8.37
N THR A 216 -3.48 -4.96 9.60
CA THR A 216 -2.37 -5.19 10.54
C THR A 216 -2.27 -6.66 10.98
N ILE A 217 -3.42 -7.31 11.26
CA ILE A 217 -3.49 -8.74 11.57
C ILE A 217 -2.96 -9.57 10.39
N GLY A 218 -3.44 -9.30 9.17
CA GLY A 218 -3.00 -9.98 7.95
C GLY A 218 -1.50 -9.86 7.72
N ALA A 219 -0.94 -8.65 7.84
CA ALA A 219 0.50 -8.42 7.71
C ALA A 219 1.31 -9.25 8.73
N LEU A 220 0.90 -9.27 10.00
CA LEU A 220 1.57 -10.07 11.04
C LEU A 220 1.50 -11.59 10.75
N ALA A 221 0.38 -12.06 10.19
CA ALA A 221 0.19 -13.46 9.80
C ALA A 221 1.05 -13.87 8.60
N GLU A 222 1.12 -13.03 7.56
CA GLU A 222 1.97 -13.25 6.39
C GLU A 222 3.46 -13.25 6.77
N MET A 223 3.85 -12.38 7.69
CA MET A 223 5.19 -12.32 8.27
C MET A 223 5.54 -13.53 9.15
N LYS A 224 4.57 -14.35 9.56
CA LYS A 224 4.73 -15.40 10.57
C LYS A 224 5.33 -14.85 11.89
N ALA A 225 4.89 -13.66 12.29
CA ALA A 225 5.43 -12.94 13.43
C ALA A 225 4.96 -13.54 14.77
N LYS A 226 5.66 -14.59 15.24
CA LYS A 226 5.32 -15.31 16.49
C LYS A 226 5.19 -14.40 17.71
N SER A 227 5.95 -13.31 17.77
CA SER A 227 5.86 -12.31 18.85
C SER A 227 4.53 -11.57 18.91
N ALA A 228 3.70 -11.64 17.86
CA ALA A 228 2.38 -11.02 17.81
C ALA A 228 1.26 -11.87 18.43
N VAL A 229 1.49 -13.17 18.65
CA VAL A 229 0.47 -14.10 19.16
C VAL A 229 -0.17 -13.59 20.47
N PRO A 230 0.58 -13.13 21.50
CA PRO A 230 -0.03 -12.59 22.71
C PRO A 230 -0.95 -11.40 22.44
N ALA A 231 -0.51 -10.47 21.58
CA ALA A 231 -1.28 -9.26 21.26
C ALA A 231 -2.56 -9.57 20.47
N LEU A 232 -2.52 -10.56 19.58
CA LEU A 232 -3.70 -11.03 18.84
C LEU A 232 -4.71 -11.72 19.77
N ILE A 233 -4.23 -12.54 20.72
CA ILE A 233 -5.08 -13.18 21.74
C ILE A 233 -5.74 -12.12 22.63
N ASP A 234 -5.01 -11.10 23.04
CA ASP A 234 -5.56 -9.98 23.82
C ASP A 234 -6.61 -9.19 23.02
N LEU A 235 -6.34 -8.93 21.74
CA LEU A 235 -7.24 -8.22 20.83
C LEU A 235 -8.57 -8.95 20.60
N ALA A 236 -8.55 -10.29 20.66
CA ALA A 236 -9.74 -11.14 20.55
C ALA A 236 -10.71 -11.01 21.73
N ARG A 237 -10.26 -10.58 22.92
CA ARG A 237 -11.11 -10.58 24.12
C ARG A 237 -12.31 -9.64 23.98
N GLY A 238 -13.51 -10.17 24.24
CA GLY A 238 -14.75 -9.39 24.22
C GLY A 238 -15.23 -9.00 22.82
N ARG A 239 -14.65 -9.56 21.75
CA ARG A 239 -15.09 -9.36 20.37
C ARG A 239 -16.14 -10.39 19.98
N ASP A 240 -16.86 -10.12 18.89
CA ASP A 240 -17.88 -11.01 18.36
C ASP A 240 -17.24 -12.30 17.76
N PRO A 241 -18.02 -13.38 17.61
CA PRO A 241 -17.52 -14.64 17.06
C PRO A 241 -16.89 -14.54 15.66
N GLY A 242 -17.34 -13.62 14.81
CA GLY A 242 -16.77 -13.44 13.48
C GLY A 242 -15.33 -12.94 13.56
N PHE A 243 -15.10 -11.89 14.35
CA PHE A 243 -13.76 -11.38 14.58
C PHE A 243 -12.86 -12.39 15.33
N LEU A 244 -13.43 -13.18 16.25
CA LEU A 244 -12.69 -14.27 16.90
C LEU A 244 -12.20 -15.32 15.89
N GLN A 245 -13.00 -15.68 14.89
CA GLN A 245 -12.57 -16.58 13.82
C GLN A 245 -11.41 -16.00 13.02
N GLU A 246 -11.46 -14.71 12.69
CA GLU A 246 -10.34 -14.01 12.02
C GLU A 246 -9.04 -14.13 12.82
N ILE A 247 -9.09 -13.88 14.14
CA ILE A 247 -7.92 -14.03 15.02
C ILE A 247 -7.44 -15.47 15.09
N VAL A 248 -8.35 -16.45 15.20
CA VAL A 248 -8.01 -17.88 15.23
C VAL A 248 -7.29 -18.29 13.95
N PHE A 249 -7.76 -17.86 12.78
CA PHE A 249 -7.08 -18.14 11.52
C PHE A 249 -5.71 -17.46 11.48
N ALA A 250 -5.59 -16.19 11.84
CA ALA A 250 -4.32 -15.48 11.86
C ALA A 250 -3.29 -16.13 12.81
N VAL A 251 -3.70 -16.53 14.02
CA VAL A 251 -2.84 -17.24 14.98
C VAL A 251 -2.43 -18.61 14.43
N GLY A 252 -3.34 -19.34 13.78
CA GLY A 252 -3.04 -20.58 13.07
C GLY A 252 -2.02 -20.40 11.96
N GLU A 253 -2.16 -19.34 11.18
CA GLU A 253 -1.19 -19.02 10.13
C GLU A 253 0.19 -18.66 10.69
N ILE A 254 0.27 -17.89 11.78
CA ILE A 254 1.54 -17.55 12.43
C ILE A 254 2.24 -18.80 12.97
N GLY A 255 1.48 -19.65 13.67
CA GLY A 255 1.96 -20.88 14.28
C GLY A 255 2.99 -20.69 15.39
N GLY A 256 3.61 -21.81 15.80
CA GLY A 256 4.51 -21.87 16.95
C GLY A 256 3.83 -22.35 18.24
N PRO A 257 4.61 -22.61 19.30
CA PRO A 257 4.09 -23.29 20.50
C PRO A 257 2.96 -22.56 21.21
N GLU A 258 3.02 -21.23 21.27
CA GLU A 258 1.99 -20.41 21.91
C GLU A 258 0.69 -20.39 21.09
N ALA A 259 0.79 -20.30 19.77
CA ALA A 259 -0.35 -20.42 18.86
C ALA A 259 -1.02 -21.80 19.01
N GLU A 260 -0.23 -22.88 19.01
CA GLU A 260 -0.71 -24.26 19.19
C GLU A 260 -1.45 -24.42 20.52
N ALA A 261 -0.90 -23.90 21.62
CA ALA A 261 -1.53 -23.96 22.95
C ALA A 261 -2.85 -23.17 23.02
N TYR A 262 -2.88 -21.96 22.44
CA TYR A 262 -4.09 -21.15 22.35
C TYR A 262 -5.18 -21.86 21.54
N LEU A 263 -4.85 -22.32 20.33
CA LEU A 263 -5.79 -22.98 19.44
C LEU A 263 -6.33 -24.28 20.03
N TYR A 264 -5.50 -25.07 20.71
CA TYR A 264 -5.95 -26.25 21.45
C TYR A 264 -6.99 -25.88 22.51
N THR A 265 -6.73 -24.84 23.30
CA THR A 265 -7.65 -24.37 24.34
C THR A 265 -8.99 -23.94 23.73
N VAL A 266 -8.96 -23.18 22.63
CA VAL A 266 -10.18 -22.71 21.94
C VAL A 266 -10.96 -23.88 21.32
N ALA A 267 -10.28 -24.82 20.66
CA ALA A 267 -10.91 -25.98 20.03
C ALA A 267 -11.61 -26.89 21.05
N GLN A 268 -11.07 -27.02 22.26
CA GLN A 268 -11.63 -27.92 23.28
C GLN A 268 -12.77 -27.30 24.11
N GLY A 269 -12.83 -25.97 24.23
CA GLY A 269 -13.64 -25.34 25.29
C GLY A 269 -14.35 -24.04 24.97
N HIS A 270 -14.28 -23.51 23.73
CA HIS A 270 -14.94 -22.25 23.41
C HIS A 270 -16.47 -22.41 23.24
N ASP A 271 -17.30 -21.56 23.86
CA ASP A 271 -18.77 -21.76 23.86
C ASP A 271 -19.43 -21.67 22.47
N THR A 272 -18.77 -21.03 21.51
CA THR A 272 -19.28 -20.86 20.15
C THR A 272 -18.77 -21.96 19.20
N PRO A 273 -19.64 -22.83 18.63
CA PRO A 273 -19.22 -23.95 17.77
C PRO A 273 -18.44 -23.54 16.53
N SER A 274 -18.77 -22.38 15.93
CA SER A 274 -18.07 -21.88 14.74
C SER A 274 -16.62 -21.48 15.04
N VAL A 275 -16.35 -20.98 16.24
CA VAL A 275 -15.01 -20.64 16.72
C VAL A 275 -14.22 -21.90 17.09
N GLN A 276 -14.85 -22.88 17.74
CA GLN A 276 -14.24 -24.19 17.99
C GLN A 276 -13.80 -24.87 16.69
N ALA A 277 -14.69 -24.91 15.69
CA ALA A 277 -14.42 -25.51 14.39
C ALA A 277 -13.27 -24.80 13.66
N ALA A 278 -13.23 -23.46 13.68
CA ALA A 278 -12.12 -22.69 13.13
C ALA A 278 -10.79 -23.02 13.82
N ALA A 279 -10.79 -23.16 15.15
CA ALA A 279 -9.59 -23.50 15.91
C ALA A 279 -9.10 -24.92 15.63
N GLN A 280 -10.03 -25.88 15.51
CA GLN A 280 -9.69 -27.25 15.11
C GLN A 280 -9.09 -27.29 13.70
N GLN A 281 -9.68 -26.57 12.75
CA GLN A 281 -9.14 -26.46 11.39
C GLN A 281 -7.74 -25.84 11.36
N ALA A 282 -7.50 -24.80 12.17
CA ALA A 282 -6.19 -24.17 12.31
C ALA A 282 -5.14 -25.14 12.88
N LEU A 283 -5.50 -25.94 13.90
CA LEU A 283 -4.63 -27.00 14.44
C LEU A 283 -4.31 -28.08 13.41
N ASP A 284 -5.31 -28.56 12.69
CA ASP A 284 -5.12 -29.59 11.66
C ASP A 284 -4.16 -29.10 10.58
N THR A 285 -4.29 -27.84 10.17
CA THR A 285 -3.39 -27.18 9.21
C THR A 285 -1.96 -27.08 9.76
N LEU A 286 -1.81 -26.66 11.02
CA LEU A 286 -0.50 -26.60 11.69
C LEU A 286 0.18 -27.97 11.75
N TYR A 287 -0.55 -29.02 12.15
CA TYR A 287 -0.02 -30.38 12.22
C TYR A 287 0.34 -30.94 10.84
N ALA A 288 -0.50 -30.71 9.83
CA ALA A 288 -0.20 -31.09 8.46
C ALA A 288 1.09 -30.42 7.97
N SER A 289 1.24 -29.11 8.17
CA SER A 289 2.45 -28.39 7.75
C SER A 289 3.73 -28.92 8.42
N ARG A 290 3.66 -29.29 9.72
CA ARG A 290 4.78 -29.88 10.47
C ARG A 290 5.18 -31.27 9.95
N ASN A 291 4.20 -32.08 9.57
CA ASN A 291 4.43 -33.41 9.01
C ASN A 291 5.07 -33.33 7.61
N HIS A 292 4.66 -32.38 6.77
CA HIS A 292 5.30 -32.18 5.46
C HIS A 292 6.76 -31.72 5.59
N ALA A 293 7.05 -30.74 6.45
CA ALA A 293 8.42 -30.26 6.67
C ALA A 293 9.38 -31.34 7.19
N THR A 294 8.89 -32.25 8.05
CA THR A 294 9.69 -33.36 8.58
C THR A 294 9.94 -34.47 7.56
N VAL A 295 9.04 -34.68 6.59
CA VAL A 295 9.23 -35.63 5.49
C VAL A 295 10.23 -35.10 4.46
N GLU A 296 10.15 -33.82 4.08
CA GLU A 296 11.08 -33.18 3.14
C GLU A 296 12.52 -33.16 3.67
N ALA A 297 12.71 -32.84 4.95
CA ALA A 297 14.01 -32.87 5.61
C ALA A 297 14.67 -34.26 5.62
N ARG A 298 13.88 -35.34 5.58
CA ARG A 298 14.38 -36.72 5.52
C ARG A 298 14.71 -37.16 4.08
N GLY A 299 14.05 -36.62 3.06
CA GLY A 299 14.24 -36.99 1.66
C GLY A 299 15.52 -36.43 1.01
N GLN A 300 16.08 -35.34 1.51
CA GLN A 300 17.30 -34.72 0.96
C GLN A 300 18.61 -35.44 1.38
N GLY A 301 18.54 -36.42 2.27
CA GLY A 301 19.72 -37.14 2.80
C GLY A 301 20.13 -38.42 2.07
N HIS A 302 19.45 -38.83 0.99
CA HIS A 302 19.65 -40.17 0.37
C HIS A 302 20.00 -40.15 -1.13
N ALA A 303 20.50 -39.04 -1.67
CA ALA A 303 21.02 -38.98 -3.03
C ALA A 303 22.51 -38.60 -3.06
N ASN A 304 23.38 -39.58 -2.84
CA ASN A 304 24.71 -39.66 -3.46
C ASN A 304 25.28 -41.09 -3.26
N PRO A 305 25.24 -41.96 -4.28
CA PRO A 305 26.17 -43.08 -4.38
C PRO A 305 27.58 -42.64 -4.79
#